data_AF-A0A699TBE1-F1
#
_entry.id   AF-A0A699TBE1-F1
#
_cell.length_a   1.000
_cell.length_b   1.000
_cell.length_c   1.000
_cell.angle_alpha   90.00
_cell.angle_beta   90.00
_cell.angle_gamma   90.00
#
_symmetry.space_group_name_H-M   'P 1'
#
loop_
_entity.id
_entity.type
_entity.pdbx_description
1 polymer ?
#
loop_
_entity_poly.entity_id
_entity_poly.type
_entity_poly.pdbx_seq_one_letter_code
_entity_poly.pdbx_strand_id
1 'polypeptide(L)' 'DHFGAIMGYGDYVISESVISKVYYVEGLGHNLFSFGQFCDSDPEVAFKKHSCYVRDTDGIELIKGSRGSNL' A
#
# COMPACT_ATOMS: atom_id res chain seq x y z
N ASP A 1 20.12 9.95 -11.37
CA ASP A 1 19.53 9.80 -10.03
C ASP A 1 18.46 10.86 -9.81
N HIS A 2 17.19 10.44 -9.74
CA HIS A 2 16.10 11.30 -9.28
C HIS A 2 15.86 10.93 -7.82
N PHE A 3 16.28 11.79 -6.90
CA PHE A 3 15.96 11.64 -5.49
C PHE A 3 14.53 12.13 -5.28
N GLY A 4 13.67 11.28 -4.73
CA GLY A 4 12.32 11.70 -4.38
C GLY A 4 12.32 12.57 -3.12
N ALA A 5 11.43 13.55 -3.06
CA ALA A 5 11.27 14.46 -1.93
C ALA A 5 9.93 14.24 -1.24
N ILE A 6 9.92 14.18 0.10
CA ILE A 6 8.66 14.11 0.87
C ILE A 6 7.98 15.47 0.78
N MET A 7 6.79 15.50 0.20
CA MET A 7 5.98 16.72 0.03
C MET A 7 5.00 16.93 1.18
N GLY A 8 4.65 15.87 1.91
CA GLY A 8 3.71 15.93 3.02
C GLY A 8 3.19 14.56 3.42
N TYR A 9 2.21 14.55 4.33
CA TYR A 9 1.49 13.34 4.70
C TYR A 9 -0.02 13.58 4.72
N GLY A 10 -0.80 12.52 4.54
CA GLY A 10 -2.26 12.55 4.62
C GLY A 10 -2.85 11.15 4.51
N ASP A 11 -4.18 11.08 4.47
CA ASP A 11 -4.87 9.80 4.35
C ASP A 11 -5.09 9.46 2.87
N TYR A 12 -4.95 8.18 2.52
CA TYR A 12 -5.15 7.66 1.18
C TYR A 12 -6.34 6.70 1.16
N VAL A 13 -7.34 7.00 0.33
CA VAL A 13 -8.52 6.16 0.20
C VAL A 13 -8.30 5.16 -0.93
N ILE A 14 -8.39 3.87 -0.63
CA ILE A 14 -8.33 2.78 -1.60
C ILE A 14 -9.58 1.92 -1.49
N SER A 15 -10.40 1.93 -2.54
CA SER A 15 -11.71 1.28 -2.52
C SER A 15 -12.55 1.77 -1.32
N GLU A 16 -12.86 0.89 -0.37
CA GLU A 16 -13.61 1.19 0.87
C GLU A 16 -12.70 1.36 2.09
N SER A 17 -11.39 1.20 1.92
CA SER A 17 -10.40 1.29 3.00
C SER A 17 -9.69 2.64 2.98
N VAL A 18 -9.34 3.14 4.17
CA VAL A 18 -8.52 4.35 4.34
C VAL A 18 -7.19 3.96 4.95
N ILE A 19 -6.10 4.33 4.29
CA ILE A 19 -4.73 4.20 4.80
C ILE A 19 -4.33 5.55 5.36
N SER A 20 -4.25 5.66 6.68
CA SER A 20 -3.90 6.94 7.31
C SER A 20 -2.39 7.22 7.32
N LYS A 21 -2.03 8.50 7.38
CA LYS A 21 -0.63 8.98 7.56
C LYS A 21 0.35 8.51 6.46
N VAL A 22 -0.10 8.43 5.22
CA VAL A 22 0.72 8.09 4.05
C VAL A 22 1.59 9.29 3.67
N TYR A 23 2.87 9.05 3.42
CA TYR A 23 3.80 10.09 2.93
C TYR A 23 3.68 10.23 1.42
N TYR A 24 3.44 11.46 0.95
CA TYR A 24 3.49 11.81 -0.46
C TYR A 24 4.92 12.14 -0.84
N VAL A 25 5.49 11.40 -1.80
CA VAL A 25 6.87 11.59 -2.26
C VAL A 25 6.84 11.99 -3.72
N GLU A 26 7.30 13.19 -4.04
CA GLU A 26 7.50 13.65 -5.42
C GLU A 26 8.68 12.90 -6.05
N GLY A 27 8.62 12.66 -7.36
CA GLY A 27 9.70 12.01 -8.10
C GLY A 27 9.70 10.49 -8.04
N LEU A 28 8.73 9.86 -7.34
CA LEU A 28 8.46 8.44 -7.45
C LEU A 28 7.44 8.18 -8.57
N GLY A 29 7.77 7.30 -9.51
CA GLY A 29 6.83 6.86 -10.55
C GLY A 29 5.69 5.97 -10.04
N HIS A 30 5.80 5.50 -8.78
CA HIS A 30 4.82 4.63 -8.11
C HIS A 30 4.72 4.99 -6.63
N ASN A 31 3.50 4.89 -6.07
CA ASN A 31 3.26 5.12 -4.64
C ASN A 31 3.82 3.96 -3.81
N LEU A 32 4.52 4.27 -2.71
CA LEU A 32 5.05 3.28 -1.77
C LEU A 32 4.16 3.21 -0.52
N PHE A 33 3.62 2.03 -0.22
CA PHE A 33 2.94 1.76 1.06
C PHE A 33 3.82 0.88 1.94
N SER A 34 3.93 1.24 3.23
CA SER A 34 4.62 0.41 4.21
C SER A 34 3.61 -0.37 5.03
N PHE A 35 3.83 -1.68 5.17
CA PHE A 35 2.95 -2.56 5.95
C PHE A 35 2.85 -2.21 7.43
N GLY A 36 3.85 -1.50 7.98
CA GLY A 36 3.81 -1.04 9.38
C GLY A 36 2.61 -0.15 9.70
N GLN A 37 1.99 0.48 8.71
CA GLN A 37 0.77 1.27 8.88
C GLN A 37 -0.49 0.42 9.05
N PHE A 38 -0.44 -0.86 8.68
CA PHE A 38 -1.56 -1.79 8.80
C PHE A 38 -1.42 -2.76 9.97
N CYS A 39 -0.29 -2.76 10.69
CA CYS A 39 -0.05 -3.70 11.80
C CYS A 39 -1.02 -3.54 12.98
N ASP A 40 -1.67 -2.38 13.14
CA ASP A 40 -2.64 -2.17 14.23
C ASP A 40 -3.94 -2.98 14.04
N SER A 41 -4.20 -3.50 12.83
CA SER A 41 -5.44 -4.20 12.47
C SER A 41 -5.24 -5.69 12.11
N ASP A 42 -4.08 -6.27 12.39
CA ASP A 42 -3.74 -7.68 12.14
C ASP A 42 -4.20 -8.24 10.77
N PRO A 43 -3.90 -7.57 9.64
CA PRO A 43 -4.37 -8.01 8.34
C PRO A 43 -3.72 -9.31 7.86
N GLU A 44 -4.47 -10.15 7.14
CA GLU A 44 -3.90 -11.23 6.36
C GLU A 44 -3.26 -10.66 5.08
N VAL A 45 -2.00 -11.03 4.86
CA VAL A 45 -1.26 -10.66 3.65
C VAL A 45 -0.85 -11.90 2.92
N ALA A 46 -1.19 -11.98 1.64
CA ALA A 46 -0.79 -13.10 0.81
C ALA A 46 -0.27 -12.65 -0.55
N PHE A 47 0.79 -13.34 -0.98
CA PHE A 47 1.41 -13.14 -2.26
C PHE A 47 1.14 -14.35 -3.15
N LYS A 48 0.63 -14.09 -4.35
CA LYS A 48 0.50 -15.03 -5.46
C LYS A 48 1.46 -14.62 -6.58
N LYS A 49 1.67 -15.51 -7.56
CA LYS A 49 2.66 -15.32 -8.63
C LYS A 49 2.56 -13.95 -9.32
N HIS A 50 1.35 -13.46 -9.54
CA HIS A 50 1.06 -12.20 -10.27
C HIS A 50 0.18 -11.23 -9.47
N SER A 51 -0.06 -11.49 -8.19
CA SER A 51 -0.92 -10.62 -7.37
C SER A 51 -0.53 -10.67 -5.91
N CYS A 52 -0.89 -9.64 -5.17
CA CYS A 52 -0.93 -9.65 -3.71
C CYS A 52 -2.29 -9.14 -3.26
N TYR A 53 -2.70 -9.55 -2.06
CA TYR A 53 -3.88 -8.99 -1.43
C TYR A 53 -3.65 -8.79 0.06
N VAL A 54 -4.39 -7.82 0.59
CA VAL A 54 -4.51 -7.53 2.03
C VAL A 54 -5.96 -7.74 2.40
N ARG A 55 -6.20 -8.55 3.43
CA ARG A 55 -7.53 -8.78 4.00
C ARG A 55 -7.56 -8.37 5.45
N ASP A 56 -8.72 -7.93 5.92
CA ASP A 56 -8.98 -7.82 7.35
C ASP A 56 -9.13 -9.20 8.00
N THR A 57 -9.37 -9.19 9.32
CA THR A 57 -9.59 -10.40 10.12
C THR A 57 -10.86 -11.16 9.74
N ASP A 58 -11.83 -10.49 9.08
CA ASP A 58 -13.08 -11.09 8.59
C ASP A 58 -12.91 -11.67 7.16
N GLY A 59 -11.72 -11.53 6.57
CA GLY A 59 -11.39 -12.02 5.24
C GLY A 59 -11.83 -11.09 4.10
N ILE A 60 -12.29 -9.88 4.40
CA ILE A 60 -12.67 -8.88 3.40
C ILE A 60 -11.40 -8.33 2.74
N GLU A 61 -11.35 -8.36 1.41
CA GLU A 61 -10.22 -7.84 0.64
C GLU A 61 -10.21 -6.31 0.67
N LEU A 62 -9.25 -5.74 1.41
CA LEU A 62 -9.05 -4.30 1.56
C LEU A 62 -8.24 -3.73 0.39
N ILE A 63 -7.22 -4.47 -0.05
CA ILE A 63 -6.29 -4.05 -1.10
C ILE A 63 -5.98 -5.23 -2.01
N LYS A 64 -5.94 -4.95 -3.31
CA LYS A 64 -5.44 -5.85 -4.34
C LYS A 64 -4.33 -5.19 -5.13
N GLY A 65 -3.14 -5.79 -5.09
CA GLY A 65 -2.02 -5.39 -5.91
C GLY A 65 -1.78 -6.40 -7.04
N SER A 66 -1.39 -5.90 -8.21
CA SER A 66 -0.77 -6.75 -9.24
C SER A 66 0.73 -6.79 -9.00
N ARG A 67 1.32 -7.98 -8.96
CA ARG A 67 2.77 -8.13 -8.96
C ARG A 67 3.26 -8.02 -10.41
N GLY A 68 3.71 -6.83 -10.80
CA GLY A 68 4.51 -6.66 -12.01
C GLY A 68 5.84 -7.40 -11.88
N SER A 69 6.42 -7.81 -13.00
CA SER A 69 7.84 -8.14 -13.05
C SER A 69 8.64 -6.86 -12.77
N ASN A 70 9.63 -6.91 -11.88
CA ASN A 70 10.65 -5.87 -11.80
C ASN A 70 11.33 -5.83 -13.18
N LEU A 71 10.99 -4.84 -14.01
CA LEU A 71 11.68 -4.53 -15.26
C LEU A 71 12.21 -3.11 -15.15
#